data_AF-A0A1M3EUP9-F1
#
_entry.id   AF-A0A1M3EUP9-F1
#
_cell.length_a   1.000
_cell.length_b   1.000
_cell.length_c   1.000
_cell.angle_alpha   90.00
_cell.angle_beta   90.00
_cell.angle_gamma   90.00
#
_symmetry.space_group_name_H-M   'P 1'
#
loop_
_entity.id
_entity.type
_entity.pdbx_description
1 polymer ?
#
loop_
_entity_poly.entity_id
_entity_poly.type
_entity_poly.pdbx_seq_one_letter_code
_entity_poly.pdbx_strand_id
1 'polypeptide(L)'
;MTTIAATRAPGAALLATERLSKSYAGADGELPVLAGIDLTIRQGEIVALLGRSGSGKSTLLRCLAGLIPPSTGTVTYHGTELTGPNPGTAMVFQTFALLPWLTVQQNVELGLEARGIPPRQRTAAALQAIDLIGLDGFESAYPKELSGGMRQRVGFARALVVEPDVLLMDEPFSALDVLTAENLRGELVELWDSGQFPTQAIVLVTHSIEEAVLLADRILVLDSRPGTIRTELAVTLPRPRLRDTKDFEALVDAVYAVMTGRERGTTTPTAVPRRTLANTPLPPAGVDGLSGLAEILAQHPEQIDLGDLADELGLEVKHLLPLVDALELLGFATADARGVVLTDTGVEFAAADVQTSKQLFAAASDHVPLVRTIVTSLHRTQDGTLRAGFFRDLLAHDYTDEQIATQLGVATDWGRYAELYSYDTLSEEYQLDPAQRVTAP
;
A
#
# COMPACT_ATOMS: atom_id res chain seq x y z
N MET A 1 -18.36 -19.15 -32.24
CA MET A 1 -19.31 -18.05 -32.02
C MET A 1 -19.01 -17.48 -30.65
N THR A 2 -18.16 -16.46 -30.62
CA THR A 2 -17.65 -15.85 -29.38
C THR A 2 -18.69 -14.85 -28.92
N THR A 3 -19.46 -15.22 -27.90
CA THR A 3 -20.44 -14.33 -27.27
C THR A 3 -19.66 -13.25 -26.52
N ILE A 4 -19.65 -12.05 -27.09
CA ILE A 4 -19.18 -10.82 -26.43
C ILE A 4 -20.09 -10.63 -25.20
N ALA A 5 -19.52 -10.80 -24.00
CA ALA A 5 -20.24 -10.59 -22.75
C ALA A 5 -20.70 -9.13 -22.68
N ALA A 6 -22.02 -8.94 -22.70
CA ALA A 6 -22.65 -7.64 -22.58
C ALA A 6 -22.30 -7.01 -21.22
N THR A 7 -21.89 -5.74 -21.25
CA THR A 7 -21.77 -4.89 -20.07
C THR A 7 -23.09 -4.95 -19.29
N ARG A 8 -23.09 -5.60 -18.11
CA ARG A 8 -24.29 -5.72 -17.26
C ARG A 8 -24.78 -4.32 -16.89
N ALA A 9 -26.10 -4.12 -16.92
CA ALA A 9 -26.71 -2.91 -16.38
C ALA A 9 -26.32 -2.75 -14.89
N PRO A 10 -26.10 -1.52 -14.39
CA PRO A 10 -25.67 -1.32 -13.01
C PRO A 10 -26.69 -1.92 -12.04
N GLY A 11 -26.23 -2.80 -11.14
CA GLY A 11 -27.04 -3.40 -10.09
C GLY A 11 -27.59 -2.37 -9.09
N ALA A 12 -28.51 -2.81 -8.24
CA ALA A 12 -29.07 -1.94 -7.19
C ALA A 12 -27.97 -1.39 -6.26
N ALA A 13 -28.12 -0.15 -5.80
CA ALA A 13 -27.19 0.45 -4.86
C ALA A 13 -27.38 -0.17 -3.46
N LEU A 14 -26.30 -0.76 -2.91
CA LEU A 14 -26.29 -1.38 -1.60
C LEU A 14 -25.80 -0.42 -0.53
N LEU A 15 -24.67 0.26 -0.81
CA LEU A 15 -24.10 1.30 0.05
C LEU A 15 -23.86 2.57 -0.74
N ALA A 16 -24.07 3.72 -0.12
CA ALA A 16 -23.63 4.99 -0.67
C ALA A 16 -23.11 5.92 0.41
N THR A 17 -22.14 6.76 0.06
CA THR A 17 -21.68 7.88 0.89
C THR A 17 -21.98 9.18 0.17
N GLU A 18 -22.44 10.18 0.93
CA GLU A 18 -22.67 11.53 0.41
C GLU A 18 -21.82 12.52 1.20
N ARG A 19 -20.84 13.11 0.51
CA ARG A 19 -19.86 14.09 1.04
C ARG A 19 -19.23 13.64 2.36
N LEU A 20 -18.96 12.35 2.49
CA LEU A 20 -18.46 11.77 3.73
C LEU A 20 -17.09 12.35 4.06
N SER A 21 -16.96 12.94 5.24
CA SER A 21 -15.70 13.43 5.76
C SER A 21 -15.47 12.89 7.16
N LYS A 22 -14.21 12.62 7.50
CA LYS A 22 -13.82 12.12 8.82
C LYS A 22 -12.57 12.82 9.30
N SER A 23 -12.67 13.40 10.49
CA SER A 23 -11.54 13.92 11.26
C SER A 23 -11.44 13.16 12.59
N TYR A 24 -10.23 13.03 13.12
CA TYR A 24 -9.97 12.55 14.48
C TYR A 24 -9.46 13.68 15.35
N ALA A 25 -9.65 13.58 16.66
CA ALA A 25 -9.02 14.51 17.60
C ALA A 25 -7.52 14.18 17.70
N GLY A 26 -6.66 15.15 17.40
CA GLY A 26 -5.21 15.09 17.58
C GLY A 26 -4.73 16.07 18.66
N ALA A 27 -3.45 15.99 19.01
CA ALA A 27 -2.84 16.83 20.04
C ALA A 27 -2.90 18.34 19.70
N ASP A 28 -2.80 18.68 18.41
CA ASP A 28 -2.77 20.06 17.91
C ASP A 28 -4.09 20.52 17.24
N GLY A 29 -5.17 19.72 17.33
CA GLY A 29 -6.47 20.03 16.74
C GLY A 29 -7.11 18.85 16.01
N GLU A 30 -8.09 19.12 15.13
CA GLU A 30 -8.69 18.09 14.29
C GLU A 30 -7.72 17.64 13.20
N LEU A 31 -7.47 16.33 13.12
CA LEU A 31 -6.71 15.70 12.05
C LEU A 31 -7.68 15.19 10.97
N PRO A 32 -7.82 15.89 9.82
CA PRO A 32 -8.70 15.45 8.74
C PRO A 32 -8.11 14.23 8.03
N VAL A 33 -8.88 13.14 7.98
CA VAL A 33 -8.48 11.86 7.36
C VAL A 33 -9.21 11.62 6.05
N LEU A 34 -10.50 11.97 5.97
CA LEU A 34 -11.31 11.88 4.75
C LEU A 34 -12.03 13.20 4.51
N ALA A 35 -12.16 13.60 3.25
CA ALA A 35 -12.89 14.80 2.86
C ALA A 35 -13.81 14.54 1.66
N GLY A 36 -15.10 14.80 1.84
CA GLY A 36 -16.07 14.85 0.74
C GLY A 36 -16.13 13.59 -0.14
N ILE A 37 -16.12 12.40 0.46
CA ILE A 37 -16.18 11.13 -0.29
C ILE A 37 -17.62 10.86 -0.76
N ASP A 38 -17.81 10.90 -2.07
CA ASP A 38 -19.02 10.44 -2.75
C ASP A 38 -18.74 9.08 -3.41
N LEU A 39 -19.43 8.04 -2.96
CA LEU A 39 -19.20 6.67 -3.39
C LEU A 39 -20.53 5.91 -3.45
N THR A 40 -20.69 5.04 -4.43
CA THR A 40 -21.79 4.07 -4.48
C THR A 40 -21.24 2.68 -4.76
N ILE A 41 -21.56 1.74 -3.88
CA ILE A 41 -21.31 0.30 -4.04
C ILE A 41 -22.62 -0.35 -4.46
N ARG A 42 -22.57 -1.07 -5.57
CA ARG A 42 -23.71 -1.72 -6.23
C ARG A 42 -23.62 -3.23 -6.08
N GLN A 43 -24.77 -3.87 -6.27
CA GLN A 43 -24.82 -5.32 -6.39
C GLN A 43 -24.05 -5.80 -7.62
N GLY A 44 -23.28 -6.87 -7.45
CA GLY A 44 -22.58 -7.60 -8.50
C GLY A 44 -21.22 -7.03 -8.87
N GLU A 45 -20.64 -6.12 -8.08
CA GLU A 45 -19.30 -5.58 -8.29
C GLU A 45 -18.34 -5.85 -7.12
N ILE A 46 -17.08 -6.01 -7.49
CA ILE A 46 -15.93 -5.92 -6.59
C ILE A 46 -15.30 -4.54 -6.77
N VAL A 47 -15.19 -3.78 -5.68
CA VAL A 47 -14.59 -2.43 -5.68
C VAL A 47 -13.29 -2.46 -4.89
N ALA A 48 -12.17 -2.14 -5.53
CA ALA A 48 -10.88 -1.97 -4.86
C ALA A 48 -10.65 -0.52 -4.47
N LEU A 49 -10.28 -0.30 -3.21
CA LEU A 49 -9.76 0.96 -2.69
C LEU A 49 -8.23 0.89 -2.69
N LEU A 50 -7.62 1.74 -3.50
CA LEU A 50 -6.18 1.81 -3.69
C LEU A 50 -5.67 3.19 -3.28
N GLY A 51 -4.44 3.27 -2.80
CA GLY A 51 -3.84 4.54 -2.37
C GLY A 51 -2.68 4.33 -1.42
N ARG A 52 -1.88 5.38 -1.22
CA ARG A 52 -0.70 5.32 -0.35
C ARG A 52 -1.08 4.98 1.09
N SER A 53 -0.13 4.50 1.89
CA SER A 53 -0.36 4.34 3.33
C SER A 53 -0.81 5.68 3.94
N GLY A 54 -1.79 5.65 4.85
CA GLY A 54 -2.37 6.86 5.44
C GLY A 54 -3.38 7.62 4.57
N SER A 55 -3.74 7.15 3.37
CA SER A 55 -4.77 7.80 2.51
C SER A 55 -6.21 7.68 3.02
N GLY A 56 -6.43 7.06 4.18
CA GLY A 56 -7.76 6.94 4.79
C GLY A 56 -8.59 5.73 4.35
N LYS A 57 -8.07 4.82 3.51
CA LYS A 57 -8.79 3.61 3.02
C LYS A 57 -9.49 2.81 4.12
N SER A 58 -8.74 2.40 5.15
CA SER A 58 -9.29 1.63 6.26
C SER A 58 -10.22 2.46 7.15
N THR A 59 -10.10 3.80 7.15
CA THR A 59 -11.09 4.68 7.81
C THR A 59 -12.39 4.69 7.01
N LEU A 60 -12.32 4.81 5.68
CA LEU A 60 -13.48 4.77 4.80
C LEU A 60 -14.21 3.43 4.94
N LEU A 61 -13.46 2.32 4.94
CA LEU A 61 -14.01 0.98 5.11
C LEU A 61 -14.74 0.83 6.45
N ARG A 62 -14.17 1.34 7.55
CA ARG A 62 -14.82 1.33 8.88
C ARG A 62 -16.05 2.24 8.97
N CYS A 63 -16.08 3.34 8.21
CA CYS A 63 -17.28 4.17 8.09
C CYS A 63 -18.40 3.44 7.31
N LEU A 64 -18.07 2.76 6.21
CA LEU A 64 -19.02 1.93 5.46
C LEU A 64 -19.62 0.79 6.31
N ALA A 65 -18.81 0.20 7.19
CA ALA A 65 -19.23 -0.81 8.16
C ALA A 65 -20.08 -0.24 9.31
N GLY A 66 -20.18 1.09 9.46
CA GLY A 66 -20.84 1.74 10.58
C GLY A 66 -20.10 1.60 11.92
N LEU A 67 -18.83 1.20 11.90
CA LEU A 67 -18.00 1.04 13.11
C LEU A 67 -17.47 2.38 13.61
N ILE A 68 -17.27 3.34 12.70
CA ILE A 68 -16.84 4.70 13.01
C ILE A 68 -17.80 5.67 12.33
N PRO A 69 -18.47 6.58 13.06
CA PRO A 69 -19.35 7.56 12.45
C PRO A 69 -18.55 8.60 11.65
N PRO A 70 -19.08 9.09 10.51
CA PRO A 70 -18.50 10.23 9.81
C PRO A 70 -18.54 11.49 10.69
N SER A 71 -17.62 12.42 10.47
CA SER A 71 -17.66 13.75 11.11
C SER A 71 -18.70 14.64 10.43
N THR A 72 -18.80 14.57 9.11
CA THR A 72 -19.84 15.20 8.30
C THR A 72 -20.18 14.32 7.09
N GLY A 73 -21.33 14.59 6.45
CA GLY A 73 -21.87 13.73 5.39
C GLY A 73 -22.56 12.49 5.96
N THR A 74 -22.99 11.59 5.08
CA THR A 74 -23.80 10.42 5.45
C THR A 74 -23.28 9.15 4.81
N VAL A 75 -23.60 8.01 5.44
CA VAL A 75 -23.49 6.68 4.83
C VAL A 75 -24.90 6.10 4.82
N THR A 76 -25.34 5.56 3.69
CA THR A 76 -26.63 4.91 3.55
C THR A 76 -26.46 3.44 3.17
N TYR A 77 -27.36 2.61 3.66
CA TYR A 77 -27.49 1.18 3.35
C TYR A 77 -28.92 0.92 2.87
N HIS A 78 -29.09 0.40 1.65
CA HIS A 78 -30.39 0.32 0.96
C HIS A 78 -31.19 1.63 1.03
N GLY A 79 -30.51 2.76 0.85
CA GLY A 79 -31.08 4.11 0.90
C GLY A 79 -31.47 4.60 2.30
N THR A 80 -31.21 3.83 3.35
CA THR A 80 -31.45 4.25 4.74
C THR A 80 -30.14 4.70 5.39
N GLU A 81 -30.12 5.88 6.01
CA GLU A 81 -28.93 6.39 6.69
C GLU A 81 -28.50 5.49 7.86
N LEU A 82 -27.19 5.24 7.96
CA LEU A 82 -26.58 4.47 9.04
C LEU A 82 -26.29 5.37 10.24
N THR A 83 -26.83 4.99 11.40
CA THR A 83 -26.56 5.63 12.70
C THR A 83 -25.69 4.77 13.62
N GLY A 84 -25.17 3.65 13.12
CA GLY A 84 -24.42 2.66 13.89
C GLY A 84 -23.93 1.51 13.00
N PRO A 85 -23.51 0.37 13.58
CA PRO A 85 -22.99 -0.77 12.83
C PRO A 85 -23.96 -1.24 11.75
N ASN A 86 -23.44 -1.45 10.56
CA ASN A 86 -24.25 -1.82 9.41
C ASN A 86 -24.60 -3.32 9.44
N PRO A 87 -25.90 -3.69 9.56
CA PRO A 87 -26.30 -5.09 9.69
C PRO A 87 -26.05 -5.93 8.43
N GLY A 88 -25.93 -5.29 7.26
CA GLY A 88 -25.69 -5.94 5.97
C GLY A 88 -24.21 -6.08 5.58
N THR A 89 -23.29 -5.74 6.48
CA THR A 89 -21.85 -5.83 6.19
C THR A 89 -21.16 -6.82 7.11
N ALA A 90 -20.12 -7.46 6.61
CA ALA A 90 -19.15 -8.17 7.43
C ALA A 90 -17.74 -7.71 7.07
N MET A 91 -16.85 -7.67 8.05
CA MET A 91 -15.48 -7.19 7.87
C MET A 91 -14.47 -8.30 8.06
N VAL A 92 -13.54 -8.40 7.11
CA VAL A 92 -12.33 -9.22 7.19
C VAL A 92 -11.16 -8.27 7.43
N PHE A 93 -10.45 -8.48 8.54
CA PHE A 93 -9.38 -7.60 8.98
C PHE A 93 -8.01 -8.07 8.48
N GLN A 94 -7.06 -7.12 8.41
CA GLN A 94 -5.66 -7.36 8.05
C GLN A 94 -4.98 -8.31 9.05
N THR A 95 -5.19 -8.09 10.35
CA THR A 95 -4.86 -9.10 11.36
C THR A 95 -6.02 -10.09 11.39
N PHE A 96 -5.74 -11.40 11.37
CA PHE A 96 -6.77 -12.46 11.34
C PHE A 96 -7.91 -12.23 12.36
N ALA A 97 -7.61 -11.53 13.46
CA ALA A 97 -8.55 -11.10 14.49
C ALA A 97 -9.39 -12.26 15.04
N LEU A 98 -8.88 -13.49 14.98
CA LEU A 98 -9.50 -14.67 15.55
C LEU A 98 -9.30 -14.65 17.07
N LEU A 99 -10.31 -15.10 17.80
CA LEU A 99 -10.24 -15.27 19.25
C LEU A 99 -9.39 -16.52 19.54
N PRO A 100 -8.19 -16.40 20.15
CA PRO A 100 -7.23 -17.48 20.23
C PRO A 100 -7.63 -18.60 21.21
N TRP A 101 -8.59 -18.33 22.10
CA TRP A 101 -9.16 -19.29 23.05
C TRP A 101 -10.43 -19.98 22.55
N LEU A 102 -10.89 -19.65 21.34
CA LEU A 102 -12.02 -20.31 20.69
C LEU A 102 -11.53 -21.24 19.59
N THR A 103 -12.25 -22.33 19.35
CA THR A 103 -12.00 -23.20 18.18
C THR A 103 -12.38 -22.50 16.87
N VAL A 104 -12.04 -23.10 15.73
CA VAL A 104 -12.49 -22.65 14.40
C VAL A 104 -13.99 -22.48 14.34
N GLN A 105 -14.75 -23.53 14.70
CA GLN A 105 -16.21 -23.49 14.72
C GLN A 105 -16.74 -22.36 15.60
N GLN A 106 -16.20 -22.21 16.82
CA GLN A 106 -16.62 -21.16 17.75
C GLN A 106 -16.30 -19.75 17.24
N ASN A 107 -15.16 -19.57 16.55
CA ASN A 107 -14.83 -18.31 15.90
C ASN A 107 -15.85 -17.96 14.81
N VAL A 108 -16.27 -18.95 14.01
CA VAL A 108 -17.26 -18.77 12.94
C VAL A 108 -18.65 -18.50 13.52
N GLU A 109 -19.07 -19.21 14.58
CA GLU A 109 -20.38 -19.04 15.23
C GLU A 109 -20.59 -17.64 15.86
N LEU A 110 -19.52 -16.89 16.14
CA LEU A 110 -19.56 -15.65 16.93
C LEU A 110 -20.55 -14.61 16.39
N GLY A 111 -20.58 -14.39 15.07
CA GLY A 111 -21.48 -13.43 14.44
C GLY A 111 -22.96 -13.84 14.55
N LEU A 112 -23.24 -15.14 14.45
CA LEU A 112 -24.58 -15.70 14.61
C LEU A 112 -25.04 -15.68 16.07
N GLU A 113 -24.12 -15.95 17.00
CA GLU A 113 -24.39 -15.86 18.44
C GLU A 113 -24.76 -14.43 18.84
N ALA A 114 -24.04 -13.42 18.34
CA ALA A 114 -24.36 -12.01 18.56
C ALA A 114 -25.74 -11.61 18.01
N ARG A 115 -26.20 -12.26 16.93
CA ARG A 115 -27.55 -12.10 16.36
C ARG A 115 -28.64 -12.91 17.11
N GLY A 116 -28.27 -13.67 18.14
CA GLY A 116 -29.21 -14.47 18.92
C GLY A 116 -29.69 -15.75 18.23
N ILE A 117 -28.96 -16.24 17.22
CA ILE A 117 -29.32 -17.46 16.50
C ILE A 117 -29.15 -18.70 17.41
N PRO A 118 -30.15 -19.61 17.48
CA PRO A 118 -30.08 -20.77 18.37
C PRO A 118 -28.86 -21.68 18.10
N PRO A 119 -28.28 -22.32 19.14
CA PRO A 119 -27.06 -23.13 19.03
C PRO A 119 -27.05 -24.15 17.89
N ARG A 120 -28.16 -24.88 17.70
CA ARG A 120 -28.25 -25.90 16.65
C ARG A 120 -28.17 -25.31 15.24
N GLN A 121 -28.78 -24.14 15.02
CA GLN A 121 -28.78 -23.48 13.72
C GLN A 121 -27.42 -22.85 13.42
N ARG A 122 -26.82 -22.17 14.41
CA ARG A 122 -25.49 -21.58 14.23
C ARG A 122 -24.41 -22.62 13.97
N THR A 123 -24.45 -23.78 14.64
CA THR A 123 -23.50 -24.87 14.36
C THR A 123 -23.66 -25.40 12.94
N ALA A 124 -24.89 -25.62 12.47
CA ALA A 124 -25.11 -26.08 11.10
C ALA A 124 -24.58 -25.07 10.06
N ALA A 125 -24.86 -23.78 10.24
CA ALA A 125 -24.37 -22.73 9.34
C ALA A 125 -22.84 -22.58 9.40
N ALA A 126 -22.24 -22.65 10.59
CA ALA A 126 -20.79 -22.57 10.75
C ALA A 126 -20.08 -23.72 10.04
N LEU A 127 -20.59 -24.95 10.14
CA LEU A 127 -20.03 -26.10 9.45
C LEU A 127 -20.10 -25.93 7.92
N GLN A 128 -21.22 -25.43 7.40
CA GLN A 128 -21.36 -25.15 5.96
C GLN A 128 -20.38 -24.05 5.50
N ALA A 129 -20.22 -23.00 6.30
CA ALA A 129 -19.29 -21.92 5.97
C ALA A 129 -17.83 -22.39 6.02
N ILE A 130 -17.47 -23.32 6.92
CA ILE A 130 -16.15 -23.93 7.02
C ILE A 130 -15.87 -24.85 5.82
N ASP A 131 -16.85 -25.64 5.41
CA ASP A 131 -16.76 -26.50 4.22
C ASP A 131 -16.57 -25.67 2.94
N LEU A 132 -17.31 -24.56 2.81
CA LEU A 132 -17.20 -23.63 1.67
C LEU A 132 -15.78 -23.07 1.47
N ILE A 133 -15.01 -22.89 2.55
CA ILE A 133 -13.63 -22.39 2.49
C ILE A 133 -12.58 -23.51 2.53
N GLY A 134 -13.00 -24.78 2.45
CA GLY A 134 -12.13 -25.96 2.37
C GLY A 134 -11.35 -26.25 3.66
N LEU A 135 -11.97 -26.08 4.83
CA LEU A 135 -11.38 -26.45 6.13
C LEU A 135 -12.19 -27.53 6.86
N ASP A 136 -12.83 -28.44 6.11
CA ASP A 136 -13.43 -29.64 6.66
C ASP A 136 -12.40 -30.43 7.50
N GLY A 137 -12.83 -30.89 8.69
CA GLY A 137 -11.98 -31.60 9.64
C GLY A 137 -11.15 -30.72 10.59
N PHE A 138 -11.16 -29.39 10.43
CA PHE A 138 -10.46 -28.45 11.33
C PHE A 138 -11.37 -27.69 12.29
N GLU A 139 -12.65 -28.06 12.40
CA GLU A 139 -13.68 -27.35 13.16
C GLU A 139 -13.33 -27.20 14.65
N SER A 140 -12.66 -28.22 15.20
CA SER A 140 -12.26 -28.30 16.60
C SER A 140 -10.88 -27.72 16.89
N ALA A 141 -10.10 -27.37 15.86
CA ALA A 141 -8.76 -26.80 16.02
C ALA A 141 -8.82 -25.38 16.60
N TYR A 142 -7.78 -25.00 17.32
CA TYR A 142 -7.56 -23.64 17.80
C TYR A 142 -6.71 -22.84 16.80
N PRO A 143 -6.82 -21.49 16.74
CA PRO A 143 -6.06 -20.66 15.80
C PRO A 143 -4.54 -20.86 15.78
N LYS A 144 -3.96 -21.25 16.92
CA LYS A 144 -2.52 -21.55 17.05
C LYS A 144 -2.09 -22.84 16.34
N GLU A 145 -3.03 -23.72 16.01
CA GLU A 145 -2.80 -25.00 15.33
C GLU A 145 -2.91 -24.88 13.81
N LEU A 146 -3.23 -23.68 13.31
CA LEU A 146 -3.50 -23.39 11.91
C LEU A 146 -2.32 -22.65 11.26
N SER A 147 -2.14 -22.82 9.95
CA SER A 147 -1.24 -21.96 9.16
C SER A 147 -1.82 -20.55 8.98
N GLY A 148 -1.03 -19.60 8.47
CA GLY A 148 -1.51 -18.25 8.15
C GLY A 148 -2.70 -18.25 7.20
N GLY A 149 -2.59 -18.98 6.08
CA GLY A 149 -3.68 -19.11 5.11
C GLY A 149 -4.94 -19.74 5.70
N MET A 150 -4.79 -20.77 6.55
CA MET A 150 -5.92 -21.39 7.23
C MET A 150 -6.60 -20.41 8.18
N ARG A 151 -5.84 -19.62 8.97
CA ARG A 151 -6.43 -18.56 9.81
C ARG A 151 -7.20 -17.52 8.99
N GLN A 152 -6.69 -17.14 7.82
CA GLN A 152 -7.40 -16.21 6.94
C GLN A 152 -8.71 -16.80 6.43
N ARG A 153 -8.71 -18.08 6.01
CA ARG A 153 -9.92 -18.79 5.60
C ARG A 153 -10.96 -18.87 6.71
N VAL A 154 -10.55 -19.08 7.97
CA VAL A 154 -11.46 -19.00 9.12
C VAL A 154 -12.04 -17.58 9.27
N GLY A 155 -11.24 -16.55 9.02
CA GLY A 155 -11.70 -15.17 8.95
C GLY A 155 -12.78 -14.95 7.88
N PHE A 156 -12.62 -15.56 6.70
CA PHE A 156 -13.64 -15.57 5.65
C PHE A 156 -14.89 -16.32 6.07
N ALA A 157 -14.80 -17.56 6.58
CA ALA A 157 -15.96 -18.31 7.07
C ALA A 157 -16.75 -17.50 8.12
N ARG A 158 -16.06 -16.87 9.08
CA ARG A 158 -16.69 -16.02 10.09
C ARG A 158 -17.43 -14.81 9.50
N ALA A 159 -16.91 -14.24 8.42
CA ALA A 159 -17.56 -13.12 7.74
C ALA A 159 -18.73 -13.59 6.84
N LEU A 160 -18.62 -14.76 6.21
CA LEU A 160 -19.59 -15.28 5.25
C LEU A 160 -20.80 -15.96 5.91
N VAL A 161 -20.61 -16.56 7.09
CA VAL A 161 -21.67 -17.28 7.80
C VAL A 161 -22.86 -16.38 8.18
N VAL A 162 -22.64 -15.06 8.25
CA VAL A 162 -23.69 -14.07 8.52
C VAL A 162 -24.39 -13.56 7.24
N GLU A 163 -24.04 -14.12 6.08
CA GLU A 163 -24.60 -13.81 4.75
C GLU A 163 -24.69 -12.29 4.50
N PRO A 164 -23.55 -11.56 4.49
CA PRO A 164 -23.55 -10.12 4.35
C PRO A 164 -23.86 -9.70 2.91
N ASP A 165 -24.64 -8.63 2.73
CA ASP A 165 -24.83 -8.02 1.41
C ASP A 165 -23.52 -7.48 0.85
N VAL A 166 -22.67 -6.89 1.70
CA VAL A 166 -21.34 -6.39 1.29
C VAL A 166 -20.25 -6.94 2.19
N LEU A 167 -19.28 -7.63 1.59
CA LEU A 167 -18.06 -8.06 2.27
C LEU A 167 -17.00 -6.96 2.19
N LEU A 168 -16.55 -6.49 3.35
CA LEU A 168 -15.54 -5.45 3.48
C LEU A 168 -14.21 -6.11 3.88
N MET A 169 -13.16 -5.95 3.08
CA MET A 169 -11.87 -6.58 3.35
C MET A 169 -10.77 -5.53 3.47
N ASP A 170 -10.07 -5.51 4.61
CA ASP A 170 -8.96 -4.60 4.90
C ASP A 170 -7.64 -5.35 4.75
N GLU A 171 -6.98 -5.25 3.60
CA GLU A 171 -5.73 -5.96 3.26
C GLU A 171 -5.74 -7.46 3.62
N PRO A 172 -6.71 -8.25 3.14
CA PRO A 172 -6.93 -9.63 3.58
C PRO A 172 -5.81 -10.60 3.21
N PHE A 173 -4.88 -10.22 2.33
CA PHE A 173 -3.80 -11.09 1.87
C PHE A 173 -2.40 -10.63 2.28
N SER A 174 -2.26 -9.47 2.93
CA SER A 174 -0.93 -8.88 3.17
C SER A 174 -0.10 -9.61 4.23
N ALA A 175 -0.74 -10.34 5.13
CA ALA A 175 -0.08 -11.13 6.19
C ALA A 175 0.30 -12.56 5.76
N LEU A 176 0.13 -12.91 4.49
CA LEU A 176 0.35 -14.25 3.95
C LEU A 176 1.63 -14.28 3.10
N ASP A 177 2.29 -15.43 3.03
CA ASP A 177 3.35 -15.64 2.04
C ASP A 177 2.79 -15.59 0.61
N VAL A 178 3.66 -15.34 -0.36
CA VAL A 178 3.28 -15.04 -1.75
C VAL A 178 2.40 -16.15 -2.37
N LEU A 179 2.79 -17.42 -2.20
CA LEU A 179 2.06 -18.56 -2.79
C LEU A 179 0.72 -18.78 -2.10
N THR A 180 0.68 -18.68 -0.77
CA THR A 180 -0.58 -18.80 -0.02
C THR A 180 -1.56 -17.67 -0.37
N ALA A 181 -1.06 -16.43 -0.48
CA ALA A 181 -1.86 -15.29 -0.91
C ALA A 181 -2.41 -15.49 -2.33
N GLU A 182 -1.59 -16.02 -3.24
CA GLU A 182 -1.99 -16.29 -4.62
C GLU A 182 -3.13 -17.31 -4.72
N ASN A 183 -2.96 -18.46 -4.07
CA ASN A 183 -3.98 -19.50 -4.06
C ASN A 183 -5.30 -18.98 -3.46
N LEU A 184 -5.21 -18.23 -2.34
CA LEU A 184 -6.39 -17.72 -1.67
C LEU A 184 -7.13 -16.65 -2.48
N ARG A 185 -6.41 -15.84 -3.27
CA ARG A 185 -7.02 -14.90 -4.23
C ARG A 185 -7.76 -15.65 -5.34
N GLY A 186 -7.12 -16.69 -5.91
CA GLY A 186 -7.74 -17.53 -6.94
C GLY A 186 -9.05 -18.16 -6.47
N GLU A 187 -9.04 -18.73 -5.27
CA GLU A 187 -10.23 -19.32 -4.64
C GLU A 187 -11.33 -18.29 -4.37
N LEU A 188 -10.97 -17.08 -3.90
CA LEU A 188 -11.95 -16.01 -3.70
C LEU A 188 -12.64 -15.64 -5.02
N VAL A 189 -11.88 -15.55 -6.13
CA VAL A 189 -12.44 -15.27 -7.45
C VAL A 189 -13.34 -16.41 -7.92
N GLU A 190 -12.91 -17.66 -7.74
CA GLU A 190 -13.70 -18.83 -8.12
C GLU A 190 -15.04 -18.90 -7.36
N LEU A 191 -15.01 -18.66 -6.04
CA LEU A 191 -16.21 -18.61 -5.22
C LEU A 191 -17.15 -17.47 -5.65
N TRP A 192 -16.60 -16.29 -5.94
CA TRP A 192 -17.36 -15.14 -6.43
C TRP A 192 -18.01 -15.42 -7.79
N ASP A 193 -17.24 -15.93 -8.75
CA ASP A 193 -17.70 -16.16 -10.12
C ASP A 193 -18.69 -17.35 -10.23
N SER A 194 -18.54 -18.36 -9.36
CA SER A 194 -19.48 -19.50 -9.29
C SER A 194 -20.86 -19.12 -8.74
N GLY A 195 -20.99 -17.95 -8.09
CA GLY A 195 -22.22 -17.52 -7.42
C GLY A 195 -22.53 -18.28 -6.13
N GLN A 196 -21.58 -19.09 -5.63
CA GLN A 196 -21.70 -19.77 -4.34
C GLN A 196 -21.35 -18.85 -3.17
N PHE A 197 -20.71 -17.71 -3.46
CA PHE A 197 -20.39 -16.70 -2.46
C PHE A 197 -21.68 -16.01 -1.98
N PRO A 198 -22.05 -16.10 -0.70
CA PRO A 198 -23.31 -15.58 -0.16
C PRO A 198 -23.26 -14.06 0.08
N THR A 199 -22.65 -13.31 -0.84
CA THR A 199 -22.53 -11.85 -0.76
C THR A 199 -22.88 -11.20 -2.09
N GLN A 200 -23.39 -9.98 -2.04
CA GLN A 200 -23.87 -9.27 -3.22
C GLN A 200 -22.81 -8.33 -3.80
N ALA A 201 -21.86 -7.86 -2.98
CA ALA A 201 -20.74 -7.02 -3.39
C ALA A 201 -19.51 -7.24 -2.49
N ILE A 202 -18.35 -6.83 -2.97
CA ILE A 202 -17.09 -6.85 -2.22
C ILE A 202 -16.44 -5.47 -2.29
N VAL A 203 -15.98 -4.96 -1.16
CA VAL A 203 -15.07 -3.79 -1.10
C VAL A 203 -13.75 -4.26 -0.51
N LEU A 204 -12.68 -4.10 -1.27
CA LEU A 204 -11.34 -4.57 -0.93
C LEU A 204 -10.39 -3.38 -0.80
N VAL A 205 -9.75 -3.22 0.35
CA VAL A 205 -8.61 -2.34 0.53
C VAL A 205 -7.35 -3.15 0.23
N THR A 206 -6.52 -2.66 -0.69
CA THR A 206 -5.20 -3.24 -0.96
C THR A 206 -4.19 -2.15 -1.28
N HIS A 207 -2.91 -2.47 -1.10
CA HIS A 207 -1.79 -1.67 -1.59
C HIS A 207 -1.19 -2.26 -2.88
N SER A 208 -1.64 -3.42 -3.35
CA SER A 208 -1.17 -4.08 -4.57
C SER A 208 -2.03 -3.68 -5.77
N ILE A 209 -1.38 -3.11 -6.78
CA ILE A 209 -2.02 -2.74 -8.06
C ILE A 209 -2.49 -3.99 -8.79
N GLU A 210 -1.63 -5.00 -8.89
CA GLU A 210 -1.96 -6.27 -9.54
C GLU A 210 -3.16 -6.94 -8.89
N GLU A 211 -3.25 -6.91 -7.56
CA GLU A 211 -4.40 -7.45 -6.83
C GLU A 211 -5.69 -6.70 -7.17
N ALA A 212 -5.65 -5.37 -7.21
CA ALA A 212 -6.79 -4.55 -7.60
C ALA A 212 -7.22 -4.85 -9.03
N VAL A 213 -6.27 -4.99 -9.96
CA VAL A 213 -6.53 -5.31 -11.37
C VAL A 213 -6.99 -6.76 -11.55
N LEU A 214 -6.56 -7.69 -10.70
CA LEU A 214 -6.98 -9.09 -10.73
C LEU A 214 -8.40 -9.28 -10.21
N LEU A 215 -8.74 -8.60 -9.11
CA LEU A 215 -9.97 -8.87 -8.37
C LEU A 215 -11.12 -7.92 -8.72
N ALA A 216 -10.86 -6.63 -8.89
CA ALA A 216 -11.91 -5.61 -8.87
C ALA A 216 -12.57 -5.37 -10.23
N ASP A 217 -13.84 -5.01 -10.25
CA ASP A 217 -14.53 -4.43 -11.40
C ASP A 217 -14.29 -2.91 -11.49
N ARG A 218 -14.08 -2.26 -10.34
CA ARG A 218 -13.78 -0.83 -10.22
C ARG A 218 -12.64 -0.59 -9.23
N ILE A 219 -11.71 0.27 -9.60
CA ILE A 219 -10.59 0.69 -8.75
C ILE A 219 -10.75 2.17 -8.43
N LEU A 220 -10.82 2.49 -7.14
CA LEU A 220 -10.89 3.84 -6.62
C LEU A 220 -9.53 4.21 -6.05
N VAL A 221 -8.88 5.20 -6.64
CA VAL A 221 -7.59 5.71 -6.17
C VAL A 221 -7.84 6.86 -5.21
N LEU A 222 -7.48 6.67 -3.94
CA LEU A 222 -7.53 7.67 -2.89
C LEU A 222 -6.22 8.45 -2.83
N ASP A 223 -6.35 9.78 -2.75
CA ASP A 223 -5.25 10.67 -2.41
C ASP A 223 -4.97 10.69 -0.90
N SER A 224 -3.89 11.34 -0.47
CA SER A 224 -3.54 11.49 0.94
C SER A 224 -3.62 12.94 1.41
N ARG A 225 -4.06 13.14 2.67
CA ARG A 225 -4.03 14.42 3.42
C ARG A 225 -4.89 15.58 2.87
N PRO A 226 -6.22 15.55 3.05
CA PRO A 226 -7.06 14.44 3.49
C PRO A 226 -7.36 13.46 2.34
N GLY A 227 -7.82 12.26 2.68
CA GLY A 227 -8.24 11.28 1.70
C GLY A 227 -9.43 11.75 0.87
N THR A 228 -9.25 11.82 -0.44
CA THR A 228 -10.29 12.12 -1.44
C THR A 228 -10.23 11.08 -2.55
N ILE A 229 -11.34 10.77 -3.22
CA ILE A 229 -11.30 9.95 -4.43
C ILE A 229 -10.70 10.81 -5.55
N ARG A 230 -9.47 10.49 -5.95
CA ARG A 230 -8.77 11.19 -7.04
C ARG A 230 -9.27 10.73 -8.40
N THR A 231 -9.45 9.43 -8.58
CA THR A 231 -9.85 8.84 -9.85
C THR A 231 -10.54 7.50 -9.61
N GLU A 232 -11.51 7.20 -10.47
CA GLU A 232 -12.15 5.90 -10.58
C GLU A 232 -11.78 5.27 -11.94
N LEU A 233 -11.33 4.02 -11.92
CA LEU A 233 -10.96 3.24 -13.10
C LEU A 233 -11.85 1.99 -13.19
N ALA A 234 -12.47 1.77 -14.34
CA ALA A 234 -13.21 0.56 -14.61
C ALA A 234 -12.28 -0.54 -15.15
N VAL A 235 -12.37 -1.74 -14.60
CA VAL A 235 -11.61 -2.91 -15.07
C VAL A 235 -12.49 -3.69 -16.05
N THR A 236 -12.24 -3.53 -17.34
CA THR A 236 -13.05 -4.15 -18.40
C THR A 236 -12.59 -5.56 -18.79
N LEU A 237 -11.51 -6.07 -18.17
CA LEU A 237 -10.97 -7.39 -18.46
C LEU A 237 -11.92 -8.49 -17.95
N PRO A 238 -12.29 -9.47 -18.80
CA PRO A 238 -13.15 -10.58 -18.38
C PRO A 238 -12.44 -11.46 -17.36
N ARG A 239 -13.21 -12.07 -16.45
CA ARG A 239 -12.71 -13.11 -15.54
C ARG A 239 -12.82 -14.50 -16.22
N PRO A 240 -11.87 -15.42 -15.98
CA PRO A 240 -10.65 -15.25 -15.19
C PRO A 240 -9.62 -14.36 -15.91
N ARG A 241 -8.94 -13.49 -15.15
CA ARG A 241 -7.94 -12.57 -15.69
C ARG A 241 -6.57 -13.25 -15.71
N LEU A 242 -5.94 -13.25 -16.87
CA LEU A 242 -4.63 -13.87 -17.10
C LEU A 242 -3.54 -12.80 -16.98
N ARG A 243 -2.61 -13.00 -16.05
CA ARG A 243 -1.59 -12.01 -15.69
C ARG A 243 -0.54 -11.80 -16.78
N ASP A 244 -0.28 -12.83 -17.57
CA ASP A 244 0.69 -12.88 -18.67
C ASP A 244 0.16 -12.25 -19.97
N THR A 245 -0.95 -11.52 -19.91
CA THR A 245 -1.54 -10.86 -21.07
C THR A 245 -1.18 -9.39 -21.11
N LYS A 246 -0.87 -8.90 -22.31
CA LYS A 246 -0.56 -7.48 -22.54
C LYS A 246 -1.66 -6.53 -22.08
N ASP A 247 -2.92 -6.97 -22.15
CA ASP A 247 -4.06 -6.16 -21.70
C ASP A 247 -4.09 -6.01 -20.18
N PHE A 248 -3.64 -7.04 -19.43
CA PHE A 248 -3.49 -6.99 -17.98
C PHE A 248 -2.35 -6.06 -17.59
N GLU A 249 -1.17 -6.24 -18.19
CA GLU A 249 0.00 -5.39 -17.97
C GLU A 249 -0.31 -3.91 -18.27
N ALA A 250 -0.98 -3.63 -19.40
CA ALA A 250 -1.35 -2.27 -19.78
C ALA A 250 -2.29 -1.60 -18.76
N LEU A 251 -3.17 -2.38 -18.11
CA LEU A 251 -4.06 -1.86 -17.08
C LEU A 251 -3.33 -1.64 -15.76
N VAL A 252 -2.41 -2.53 -15.38
CA VAL A 252 -1.50 -2.33 -14.24
C VAL A 252 -0.70 -1.05 -14.41
N ASP A 253 -0.10 -0.84 -15.59
CA ASP A 253 0.62 0.38 -15.95
C ASP A 253 -0.25 1.63 -15.82
N ALA A 254 -1.50 1.57 -16.30
CA ALA A 254 -2.43 2.69 -16.25
C ALA A 254 -2.78 3.06 -14.80
N VAL A 255 -3.04 2.07 -13.95
CA VAL A 255 -3.29 2.30 -12.51
C VAL A 255 -2.04 2.86 -11.82
N TYR A 256 -0.86 2.33 -12.15
CA TYR A 256 0.43 2.81 -11.63
C TYR A 256 0.69 4.28 -12.00
N ALA A 257 0.47 4.64 -13.27
CA ALA A 257 0.58 6.02 -13.77
C ALA A 257 -0.30 6.98 -12.96
N VAL A 258 -1.56 6.58 -12.70
CA VAL A 258 -2.49 7.36 -11.87
C VAL A 258 -1.96 7.47 -10.43
N MET A 259 -1.51 6.38 -9.81
CA MET A 259 -0.99 6.40 -8.44
C MET A 259 0.28 7.25 -8.26
N THR A 260 1.16 7.26 -9.25
CA THR A 260 2.42 8.01 -9.22
C THR A 260 2.29 9.44 -9.73
N GLY A 261 1.18 9.78 -10.39
CA GLY A 261 1.00 11.09 -11.03
C GLY A 261 1.81 11.25 -12.32
N ARG A 262 2.33 10.15 -12.87
CA ARG A 262 3.03 10.11 -14.16
C ARG A 262 1.99 9.82 -15.25
N GLU A 263 1.33 10.84 -15.77
CA GLU A 263 0.48 10.67 -16.96
C GLU A 263 1.35 10.26 -18.17
N ARG A 264 0.98 9.18 -18.89
CA ARG A 264 1.51 8.93 -20.24
C ARG A 264 0.92 9.98 -21.18
N GLY A 265 1.70 11.01 -21.52
CA GLY A 265 1.47 11.80 -22.74
C GLY A 265 1.73 13.30 -22.61
N THR A 266 2.89 13.73 -23.14
CA THR A 266 3.11 15.02 -23.80
C THR A 266 2.52 16.28 -23.14
N THR A 267 3.28 16.92 -22.25
CA THR A 267 3.31 18.40 -22.19
C THR A 267 4.64 18.88 -21.64
N THR A 268 5.17 19.89 -22.34
CA THR A 268 6.35 20.70 -22.09
C THR A 268 6.56 21.03 -20.60
N PRO A 269 7.82 20.99 -20.09
CA PRO A 269 8.09 21.24 -18.68
C PRO A 269 7.68 22.67 -18.32
N THR A 270 6.64 22.79 -17.50
CA THR A 270 6.31 24.04 -16.79
C THR A 270 6.45 23.78 -15.29
N ALA A 271 7.55 24.30 -14.75
CA ALA A 271 7.98 24.30 -13.35
C ALA A 271 8.17 22.93 -12.67
N VAL A 272 9.43 22.52 -12.49
CA VAL A 272 9.81 21.43 -11.58
C VAL A 272 9.27 21.75 -10.18
N PRO A 273 8.37 20.95 -9.59
CA PRO A 273 7.90 21.19 -8.24
C PRO A 273 9.09 21.18 -7.27
N ARG A 274 9.16 22.14 -6.35
CA ARG A 274 10.24 22.18 -5.36
C ARG A 274 10.18 20.93 -4.49
N ARG A 275 11.27 20.15 -4.49
CA ARG A 275 11.50 19.03 -3.56
C ARG A 275 11.65 19.59 -2.13
N THR A 276 10.88 19.05 -1.20
CA THR A 276 10.82 19.39 0.23
C THR A 276 10.84 18.12 1.07
N LEU A 277 11.06 18.26 2.38
CA LEU A 277 11.00 17.12 3.32
C LEU A 277 9.64 16.40 3.27
N ALA A 278 8.55 17.15 3.05
CA ALA A 278 7.19 16.63 3.08
C ALA A 278 6.79 15.81 1.84
N ASN A 279 7.37 16.11 0.66
CA ASN A 279 6.97 15.54 -0.62
C ASN A 279 8.06 14.70 -1.31
N THR A 280 9.20 14.50 -0.65
CA THR A 280 10.34 13.72 -1.16
C THR A 280 10.86 12.76 -0.07
N PRO A 281 10.10 11.71 0.29
CA PRO A 281 10.55 10.71 1.25
C PRO A 281 11.76 9.96 0.70
N LEU A 282 12.70 9.58 1.58
CA LEU A 282 13.80 8.70 1.19
C LEU A 282 13.29 7.27 0.94
N PRO A 283 13.57 6.67 -0.22
CA PRO A 283 13.33 5.26 -0.45
C PRO A 283 14.16 4.40 0.53
N PRO A 284 13.63 3.28 1.03
CA PRO A 284 14.35 2.39 1.95
C PRO A 284 15.43 1.58 1.20
N ALA A 285 16.52 2.26 0.82
CA ALA A 285 17.61 1.73 0.02
C ALA A 285 18.96 2.08 0.65
N GLY A 286 19.77 1.07 0.97
CA GLY A 286 21.14 1.26 1.45
C GLY A 286 22.14 1.44 0.30
N VAL A 287 23.29 2.05 0.58
CA VAL A 287 24.27 2.39 -0.47
C VAL A 287 24.84 1.17 -1.20
N ASP A 288 25.04 0.06 -0.49
CA ASP A 288 25.53 -1.18 -1.10
C ASP A 288 24.57 -1.72 -2.17
N GLY A 289 23.26 -1.63 -1.89
CA GLY A 289 22.22 -2.03 -2.85
C GLY A 289 22.17 -1.10 -4.06
N LEU A 290 22.37 0.21 -3.86
CA LEU A 290 22.43 1.19 -4.95
C LEU A 290 23.64 0.96 -5.85
N SER A 291 24.80 0.72 -5.25
CA SER A 291 26.05 0.45 -5.96
C SER A 291 25.93 -0.83 -6.78
N GLY A 292 25.41 -1.91 -6.17
CA GLY A 292 25.18 -3.18 -6.86
C GLY A 292 24.19 -3.08 -8.01
N LEU A 293 23.05 -2.39 -7.81
CA LEU A 293 22.09 -2.18 -8.90
C LEU A 293 22.66 -1.32 -10.02
N ALA A 294 23.42 -0.26 -9.70
CA ALA A 294 24.06 0.56 -10.71
C ALA A 294 25.10 -0.24 -11.52
N GLU A 295 25.88 -1.12 -10.89
CA GLU A 295 26.82 -2.00 -11.58
C GLU A 295 26.12 -2.99 -12.54
N ILE A 296 24.98 -3.54 -12.12
CA ILE A 296 24.16 -4.41 -12.98
C ILE A 296 23.59 -3.62 -14.16
N LEU A 297 22.98 -2.45 -13.90
CA LEU A 297 22.43 -1.59 -14.95
C LEU A 297 23.48 -1.11 -15.95
N ALA A 298 24.75 -0.95 -15.53
CA ALA A 298 25.84 -0.59 -16.44
C ALA A 298 26.13 -1.67 -17.50
N GLN A 299 25.70 -2.92 -17.29
CA GLN A 299 25.78 -3.99 -18.28
C GLN A 299 24.68 -3.89 -19.35
N HIS A 300 23.67 -3.06 -19.11
CA HIS A 300 22.56 -2.77 -20.02
C HIS A 300 22.60 -1.29 -20.40
N PRO A 301 23.43 -0.90 -21.40
CA PRO A 301 23.56 0.49 -21.83
C PRO A 301 22.29 1.01 -22.52
N GLU A 302 21.41 0.11 -22.95
CA GLU A 302 20.06 0.43 -23.40
C GLU A 302 19.07 0.25 -22.25
N GLN A 303 17.94 0.96 -22.33
CA GLN A 303 16.89 0.89 -21.32
C GLN A 303 16.41 -0.56 -21.13
N ILE A 304 16.47 -1.05 -19.88
CA ILE A 304 16.04 -2.41 -19.51
C ILE A 304 14.72 -2.37 -18.76
N ASP A 305 13.78 -3.22 -19.17
CA ASP A 305 12.52 -3.41 -18.47
C ASP A 305 12.76 -3.94 -17.05
N LEU A 306 12.03 -3.41 -16.06
CA LEU A 306 12.23 -3.79 -14.67
C LEU A 306 11.83 -5.24 -14.39
N GLY A 307 10.86 -5.78 -15.13
CA GLY A 307 10.44 -7.17 -15.06
C GLY A 307 11.54 -8.10 -15.57
N ASP A 308 12.09 -7.80 -16.74
CA ASP A 308 13.21 -8.55 -17.31
C ASP A 308 14.43 -8.55 -16.36
N LEU A 309 14.76 -7.39 -15.78
CA LEU A 309 15.84 -7.27 -14.80
C LEU A 309 15.55 -8.03 -13.50
N ALA A 310 14.30 -8.03 -13.04
CA ALA A 310 13.90 -8.78 -11.85
C ALA A 310 14.02 -10.30 -12.09
N ASP A 311 13.59 -10.78 -13.26
CA ASP A 311 13.69 -12.18 -13.66
C ASP A 311 15.15 -12.64 -13.78
N GLU A 312 16.03 -11.80 -14.34
CA GLU A 312 17.46 -12.08 -14.43
C GLU A 312 18.11 -12.26 -13.04
N LEU A 313 17.67 -11.46 -12.07
CA LEU A 313 18.19 -11.49 -10.71
C LEU A 313 17.47 -12.52 -9.81
N GLY A 314 16.42 -13.18 -10.30
CA GLY A 314 15.57 -14.06 -9.49
C GLY A 314 14.86 -13.32 -8.35
N LEU A 315 14.57 -12.04 -8.57
CA LEU A 315 13.92 -11.14 -7.63
C LEU A 315 12.53 -10.78 -8.12
N GLU A 316 11.75 -10.16 -7.24
CA GLU A 316 10.46 -9.60 -7.60
C GLU A 316 10.61 -8.10 -7.84
N VAL A 317 9.89 -7.54 -8.81
CA VAL A 317 10.01 -6.12 -9.22
C VAL A 317 9.97 -5.14 -8.04
N LYS A 318 9.10 -5.37 -7.05
CA LYS A 318 9.00 -4.52 -5.85
C LYS A 318 10.25 -4.48 -4.96
N HIS A 319 11.16 -5.45 -5.06
CA HIS A 319 12.45 -5.39 -4.38
C HIS A 319 13.44 -4.43 -5.07
N LEU A 320 13.29 -4.23 -6.38
CA LEU A 320 14.10 -3.30 -7.15
C LEU A 320 13.59 -1.85 -7.05
N LEU A 321 12.28 -1.66 -6.86
CA LEU A 321 11.66 -0.33 -6.84
C LEU A 321 12.33 0.66 -5.86
N PRO A 322 12.61 0.33 -4.58
CA PRO A 322 13.27 1.27 -3.68
C PRO A 322 14.67 1.69 -4.16
N LEU A 323 15.40 0.77 -4.79
CA LEU A 323 16.74 1.03 -5.32
C LEU A 323 16.67 1.92 -6.56
N VAL A 324 15.73 1.65 -7.47
CA VAL A 324 15.49 2.46 -8.67
C VAL A 324 15.04 3.87 -8.30
N ASP A 325 14.08 4.00 -7.37
CA ASP A 325 13.61 5.29 -6.87
C ASP A 325 14.75 6.11 -6.25
N ALA A 326 15.67 5.45 -5.53
CA ALA A 326 16.83 6.10 -4.92
C ALA A 326 17.88 6.50 -5.96
N LEU A 327 18.18 5.67 -6.95
CA LEU A 327 19.05 6.03 -8.07
C LEU A 327 18.48 7.20 -8.88
N GLU A 328 17.16 7.24 -9.11
CA GLU A 328 16.50 8.38 -9.77
C GLU A 328 16.52 9.64 -8.89
N LEU A 329 16.29 9.50 -7.59
CA LEU A 329 16.33 10.62 -6.64
C LEU A 329 17.72 11.29 -6.62
N LEU A 330 18.78 10.47 -6.64
CA LEU A 330 20.19 10.87 -6.70
C LEU A 330 20.62 11.32 -8.11
N GLY A 331 19.81 11.09 -9.14
CA GLY A 331 20.12 11.46 -10.53
C GLY A 331 21.06 10.49 -11.24
N PHE A 332 21.33 9.31 -10.67
CA PHE A 332 22.13 8.27 -11.29
C PHE A 332 21.37 7.43 -12.32
N ALA A 333 20.04 7.36 -12.21
CA ALA A 333 19.22 6.68 -13.21
C ALA A 333 18.04 7.55 -13.66
N THR A 334 17.53 7.25 -14.84
CA THR A 334 16.20 7.67 -15.28
C THR A 334 15.34 6.44 -15.47
N ALA A 335 14.15 6.47 -14.89
CA ALA A 335 13.16 5.40 -15.03
C ALA A 335 11.89 5.97 -15.67
N ASP A 336 11.37 5.28 -16.67
CA ASP A 336 10.06 5.54 -17.23
C ASP A 336 9.29 4.23 -17.43
N ALA A 337 8.14 4.29 -18.12
CA ALA A 337 7.27 3.14 -18.31
C ALA A 337 7.84 2.05 -19.25
N ARG A 338 9.04 2.23 -19.81
CA ARG A 338 9.75 1.25 -20.66
C ARG A 338 10.91 0.60 -19.93
N GLY A 339 11.20 1.01 -18.70
CA GLY A 339 12.31 0.48 -17.93
C GLY A 339 13.23 1.55 -17.35
N VAL A 340 14.39 1.11 -16.88
CA VAL A 340 15.40 1.94 -16.22
C VAL A 340 16.68 1.99 -17.06
N VAL A 341 17.34 3.13 -17.06
CA VAL A 341 18.66 3.33 -17.69
C VAL A 341 19.50 4.27 -16.83
N LEU A 342 20.81 4.03 -16.77
CA LEU A 342 21.73 4.94 -16.09
C LEU A 342 21.88 6.26 -16.86
N THR A 343 22.02 7.35 -16.12
CA THR A 343 22.50 8.62 -16.66
C THR A 343 24.01 8.57 -16.87
N ASP A 344 24.59 9.55 -17.56
CA ASP A 344 26.05 9.67 -17.69
C ASP A 344 26.75 9.64 -16.30
N THR A 345 26.17 10.33 -15.32
CA THR A 345 26.67 10.35 -13.94
C THR A 345 26.48 9.00 -13.24
N GLY A 346 25.39 8.29 -13.53
CA GLY A 346 25.18 6.93 -13.01
C GLY A 346 26.15 5.90 -13.57
N VAL A 347 26.48 6.00 -14.87
CA VAL A 347 27.51 5.16 -15.50
C VAL A 347 28.88 5.44 -14.87
N GLU A 348 29.21 6.72 -14.65
CA GLU A 348 30.43 7.11 -13.94
C GLU A 348 30.46 6.57 -12.50
N PHE A 349 29.34 6.68 -11.78
CA PHE A 349 29.20 6.15 -10.42
C PHE A 349 29.37 4.62 -10.35
N ALA A 350 28.81 3.88 -11.31
CA ALA A 350 28.90 2.43 -11.39
C ALA A 350 30.33 1.94 -11.69
N ALA A 351 31.10 2.70 -12.47
CA ALA A 351 32.47 2.36 -12.86
C ALA A 351 33.55 2.96 -11.94
N ALA A 352 33.17 3.84 -11.02
CA ALA A 352 34.08 4.61 -10.19
C ALA A 352 34.79 3.75 -9.12
N ASP A 353 35.99 4.18 -8.73
CA ASP A 353 36.63 3.67 -7.52
C ASP A 353 35.92 4.22 -6.27
N VAL A 354 36.21 3.61 -5.11
CA VAL A 354 35.53 3.94 -3.84
C VAL A 354 35.56 5.44 -3.54
N GLN A 355 36.67 6.13 -3.82
CA GLN A 355 36.79 7.55 -3.50
C GLN A 355 35.97 8.42 -4.45
N THR A 356 35.97 8.08 -5.74
CA THR A 356 35.21 8.77 -6.78
C THR A 356 33.71 8.55 -6.60
N SER A 357 33.26 7.33 -6.29
CA SER A 357 31.86 7.03 -6.01
C SER A 357 31.33 7.83 -4.82
N LYS A 358 32.12 7.98 -3.76
CA LYS A 358 31.76 8.84 -2.60
C LYS A 358 31.60 10.30 -2.99
N GLN A 359 32.49 10.84 -3.83
CA GLN A 359 32.40 12.23 -4.30
C GLN A 359 31.16 12.47 -5.16
N LEU A 360 30.87 11.55 -6.09
CA LEU A 360 29.66 11.60 -6.93
C LEU A 360 28.39 11.50 -6.07
N PHE A 361 28.37 10.60 -5.09
CA PHE A 361 27.25 10.43 -4.16
C PHE A 361 27.05 11.66 -3.25
N ALA A 362 28.14 12.28 -2.79
CA ALA A 362 28.08 13.52 -2.02
C ALA A 362 27.49 14.67 -2.83
N ALA A 363 27.89 14.82 -4.10
CA ALA A 363 27.32 15.81 -5.00
C ALA A 363 25.82 15.56 -5.26
N ALA A 364 25.44 14.30 -5.52
CA ALA A 364 24.05 13.90 -5.72
C ALA A 364 23.17 14.15 -4.49
N SER A 365 23.72 13.99 -3.29
CA SER A 365 23.02 14.14 -2.02
C SER A 365 22.52 15.57 -1.74
N ASP A 366 23.05 16.60 -2.42
CA ASP A 366 22.54 17.98 -2.30
C ASP A 366 21.11 18.12 -2.86
N HIS A 367 20.71 17.22 -3.75
CA HIS A 367 19.36 17.17 -4.29
C HIS A 367 18.36 16.40 -3.42
N VAL A 368 18.83 15.80 -2.32
CA VAL A 368 18.02 15.02 -1.36
C VAL A 368 17.64 15.91 -0.17
N PRO A 369 16.36 16.30 -0.02
CA PRO A 369 15.98 17.34 0.94
C PRO A 369 16.36 17.05 2.40
N LEU A 370 16.24 15.81 2.88
CA LEU A 370 16.57 15.46 4.26
C LEU A 370 18.07 15.49 4.51
N VAL A 371 18.87 14.87 3.64
CA VAL A 371 20.33 14.89 3.75
C VAL A 371 20.85 16.32 3.69
N ARG A 372 20.38 17.14 2.73
CA ARG A 372 20.72 18.56 2.65
C ARG A 372 20.30 19.33 3.91
N THR A 373 19.11 19.05 4.46
CA THR A 373 18.65 19.72 5.69
C THR A 373 19.55 19.38 6.87
N ILE A 374 20.01 18.13 6.99
CA ILE A 374 20.96 17.71 8.02
C ILE A 374 22.28 18.47 7.85
N VAL A 375 22.89 18.40 6.65
CA VAL A 375 24.15 19.09 6.34
C VAL A 375 24.06 20.60 6.64
N THR A 376 23.03 21.27 6.11
CA THR A 376 22.86 22.73 6.28
C THR A 376 22.57 23.12 7.73
N SER A 377 21.90 22.26 8.51
CA SER A 377 21.66 22.51 9.93
C SER A 377 22.93 22.36 10.75
N LEU A 378 23.76 21.36 10.45
CA LEU A 378 25.05 21.16 11.11
C LEU A 378 26.03 22.30 10.81
N HIS A 379 26.07 22.82 9.58
CA HIS A 379 26.90 23.99 9.24
C HIS A 379 26.48 25.27 9.98
N ARG A 380 25.25 25.33 10.51
CA ARG A 380 24.74 26.49 11.27
C ARG A 380 25.04 26.40 12.76
N THR A 381 25.53 25.27 13.27
CA THR A 381 25.93 25.12 14.68
C THR A 381 27.42 25.40 14.84
N GLN A 382 27.82 25.95 16.00
CA GLN A 382 29.22 26.36 16.24
C GLN A 382 30.19 25.17 16.22
N ASP A 383 29.76 24.03 16.77
CA ASP A 383 30.60 22.83 16.90
C ASP A 383 30.35 21.80 15.79
N GLY A 384 29.46 22.12 14.84
CA GLY A 384 29.05 21.22 13.76
C GLY A 384 28.28 19.99 14.25
N THR A 385 27.62 20.07 15.42
CA THR A 385 26.84 18.97 16.01
C THR A 385 25.38 19.36 16.17
N LEU A 386 24.46 18.40 16.08
CA LEU A 386 23.04 18.59 16.35
C LEU A 386 22.37 17.26 16.73
N ARG A 387 21.46 17.28 17.71
CA ARG A 387 20.71 16.10 18.15
C ARG A 387 19.73 15.61 17.09
N ALA A 388 19.64 14.30 16.90
CA ALA A 388 18.66 13.67 16.01
C ALA A 388 17.22 14.00 16.38
N GLY A 389 16.94 14.28 17.66
CA GLY A 389 15.64 14.75 18.13
C GLY A 389 15.11 15.96 17.34
N PHE A 390 15.99 16.90 16.96
CA PHE A 390 15.58 18.05 16.14
C PHE A 390 15.03 17.63 14.78
N PHE A 391 15.69 16.68 14.10
CA PHE A 391 15.23 16.19 12.80
C PHE A 391 14.01 15.28 12.92
N ARG A 392 13.88 14.54 14.04
CA ARG A 392 12.65 13.80 14.36
C ARG A 392 11.47 14.75 14.48
N ASP A 393 11.62 15.84 15.23
CA ASP A 393 10.55 16.84 15.39
C ASP A 393 10.20 17.53 14.07
N LEU A 394 11.18 17.81 13.20
CA LEU A 394 10.94 18.34 11.86
C LEU A 394 10.14 17.39 10.96
N LEU A 395 10.37 16.07 11.09
CA LEU A 395 9.69 15.05 10.30
C LEU A 395 8.35 14.61 10.92
N ALA A 396 8.16 14.82 12.22
CA ALA A 396 6.97 14.39 12.96
C ALA A 396 5.65 14.99 12.45
N HIS A 397 5.72 16.13 11.75
CA HIS A 397 4.55 16.73 11.11
C HIS A 397 4.04 15.90 9.92
N ASP A 398 4.94 15.21 9.21
CA ASP A 398 4.63 14.57 7.92
C ASP A 398 4.73 13.04 7.95
N TYR A 399 5.37 12.46 8.96
CA TYR A 399 5.73 11.04 9.01
C TYR A 399 5.41 10.38 10.35
N THR A 400 5.11 9.08 10.34
CA THR A 400 4.95 8.28 11.57
C THR A 400 6.30 7.98 12.22
N ASP A 401 6.32 7.61 13.51
CA ASP A 401 7.57 7.27 14.21
C ASP A 401 8.39 6.19 13.50
N GLU A 402 7.73 5.17 12.94
CA GLU A 402 8.37 4.13 12.15
C GLU A 402 9.00 4.70 10.87
N GLN A 403 8.28 5.56 10.14
CA GLN A 403 8.79 6.20 8.92
C GLN A 403 9.93 7.18 9.20
N ILE A 404 9.86 7.89 10.33
CA ILE A 404 10.94 8.78 10.79
C ILE A 404 12.19 7.95 11.06
N ALA A 405 12.05 6.82 11.75
CA ALA A 405 13.17 5.92 12.02
C ALA A 405 13.78 5.38 10.70
N THR A 406 12.95 4.95 9.75
CA THR A 406 13.43 4.51 8.42
C THR A 406 14.15 5.64 7.68
N GLN A 407 13.55 6.83 7.60
CA GLN A 407 14.14 7.95 6.86
C GLN A 407 15.45 8.46 7.46
N LEU A 408 15.51 8.60 8.79
CA LEU A 408 16.75 8.96 9.46
C LEU A 408 17.80 7.85 9.34
N GLY A 409 17.38 6.58 9.34
CA GLY A 409 18.25 5.45 9.06
C GLY A 409 18.92 5.56 7.69
N VAL A 410 18.12 5.74 6.63
CA VAL A 410 18.63 5.89 5.25
C VAL A 410 19.48 7.15 5.12
N ALA A 411 19.03 8.30 5.64
CA ALA A 411 19.82 9.53 5.59
C ALA A 411 21.14 9.40 6.36
N THR A 412 21.17 8.62 7.44
CA THR A 412 22.41 8.32 8.18
C THR A 412 23.35 7.47 7.36
N ASP A 413 22.85 6.42 6.72
CA ASP A 413 23.63 5.54 5.84
C ASP A 413 24.25 6.33 4.68
N TRP A 414 23.41 7.08 3.96
CA TRP A 414 23.82 7.90 2.81
C TRP A 414 24.81 8.99 3.21
N GLY A 415 24.54 9.71 4.30
CA GLY A 415 25.42 10.79 4.78
C GLY A 415 26.78 10.30 5.28
N ARG A 416 26.84 9.10 5.88
CA ARG A 416 28.11 8.48 6.29
C ARG A 416 28.92 8.00 5.10
N TYR A 417 28.28 7.36 4.12
CA TYR A 417 28.96 6.93 2.90
C TYR A 417 29.55 8.13 2.15
N ALA A 418 28.76 9.19 2.01
CA ALA A 418 29.14 10.42 1.32
C ALA A 418 30.12 11.31 2.10
N GLU A 419 30.57 10.89 3.30
CA GLU A 419 31.48 11.67 4.16
C GLU A 419 30.96 13.10 4.42
N LEU A 420 29.63 13.21 4.60
CA LEU A 420 28.95 14.47 4.90
C LEU A 420 28.86 14.70 6.42
N TYR A 421 28.49 13.64 7.14
CA TYR A 421 28.35 13.65 8.59
C TYR A 421 28.42 12.23 9.16
N SER A 422 28.73 12.14 10.45
CA SER A 422 28.62 10.93 11.25
C SER A 422 27.39 11.00 12.17
N TYR A 423 26.98 9.83 12.70
CA TYR A 423 25.91 9.71 13.68
C TYR A 423 26.41 8.86 14.86
N ASP A 424 26.33 9.39 16.06
CA ASP A 424 26.63 8.66 17.30
C ASP A 424 25.32 8.11 17.89
N THR A 425 25.23 6.79 17.96
CA THR A 425 24.05 6.09 18.47
C THR A 425 23.87 6.20 19.98
N LEU A 426 24.93 6.49 20.75
CA LEU A 426 24.86 6.62 22.22
C LEU A 426 24.36 8.01 22.63
N SER A 427 24.86 9.05 21.96
CA SER A 427 24.46 10.43 22.22
C SER A 427 23.28 10.89 21.36
N GLU A 428 22.90 10.10 20.34
CA GLU A 428 21.89 10.42 19.33
C GLU A 428 22.16 11.77 18.64
N GLU A 429 23.43 12.02 18.33
CA GLU A 429 23.90 13.27 17.72
C GLU A 429 24.49 13.05 16.34
N TYR A 430 24.13 13.92 15.40
CA TYR A 430 24.81 14.07 14.13
C TYR A 430 26.00 15.01 14.30
N GLN A 431 27.12 14.69 13.65
CA GLN A 431 28.32 15.51 13.66
C GLN A 431 28.83 15.70 12.23
N LEU A 432 29.06 16.95 11.85
CA LEU A 432 29.59 17.31 10.54
C LEU A 432 30.97 16.71 10.36
N ASP A 433 31.20 16.08 9.20
CA ASP A 433 32.49 15.49 8.88
C ASP A 433 33.59 16.57 8.87
N PRO A 434 34.78 16.31 9.45
CA PRO A 434 35.89 17.27 9.44
C PRO A 434 36.26 17.79 8.05
N ALA A 435 36.12 16.99 7.00
CA ALA A 435 36.40 17.39 5.62
C ALA A 435 35.42 18.45 5.09
N GLN A 436 34.19 18.50 5.63
CA GLN A 436 33.15 19.46 5.24
C GLN A 436 33.28 20.82 5.97
N ARG A 437 34.03 20.89 7.07
CA ARG A 437 34.22 22.13 7.86
C ARG A 437 35.02 23.21 7.13
N VAL A 438 35.75 22.86 6.08
CA VAL A 438 36.66 23.76 5.34
C VAL A 438 35.96 24.46 4.18
N THR A 439 34.73 24.07 3.84
CA THR A 439 33.98 24.50 2.65
C THR A 439 32.85 25.49 2.92
N ALA A 440 32.89 26.22 4.04
CA ALA A 440 31.99 27.36 4.27
C ALA A 440 32.58 28.64 3.64
N PRO A 441 31.83 29.41 2.84
CA PRO A 441 32.28 30.71 2.32
C PRO A 441 32.53 31.75 3.42
#